data_AF-A0A539D887-F1
#
_entry.id   AF-A0A539D887-F1
#
_cell.length_a   1.000
_cell.length_b   1.000
_cell.length_c   1.000
_cell.angle_alpha   90.00
_cell.angle_beta   90.00
_cell.angle_gamma   90.00
#
_symmetry.space_group_name_H-M   'P 1'
#
loop_
_entity.id
_entity.type
_entity.pdbx_description
1 polymer ?
#
loop_
_entity_poly.entity_id
_entity_poly.type
_entity_poly.pdbx_seq_one_letter_code
_entity_poly.pdbx_strand_id
1 'polypeptide(L)'
;LPSLADDSALEVDALGGAPGVQSARYAGPEAIPVNNIRKLLAALDGVEDRDRTARFRCVLALALPGVPEPEYFEGVVEGIIAREPVGGGGFGYDPVFVVTEVGRTMAELTSSEKGRLSHRARALAALRRRLRPLNAGRARP
;
A
#
# COMPACT_ATOMS: atom_id res chain seq x y z
N LEU A 1 8.42 -10.00 -23.34
CA LEU A 1 9.32 -10.12 -22.16
C LEU A 1 8.45 -10.43 -20.94
N PRO A 2 9.01 -10.96 -19.83
CA PRO A 2 8.32 -10.91 -18.54
C PRO A 2 7.92 -9.46 -18.20
N SER A 3 6.70 -9.28 -17.69
CA SER A 3 6.15 -7.97 -17.33
C SER A 3 5.65 -8.00 -15.89
N LEU A 4 5.94 -6.94 -15.13
CA LEU A 4 5.49 -6.79 -13.75
C LEU A 4 4.67 -5.50 -13.63
N ALA A 5 3.48 -5.61 -13.04
CA ALA A 5 2.64 -4.47 -12.68
C ALA A 5 2.41 -4.43 -11.17
N ASP A 6 2.17 -3.23 -10.65
CA ASP A 6 1.82 -2.94 -9.25
C ASP A 6 0.51 -2.15 -9.25
N ASP A 7 -0.45 -2.54 -8.42
CA ASP A 7 -1.55 -1.66 -8.01
C ASP A 7 -1.61 -1.61 -6.48
N SER A 8 -1.82 -0.41 -5.96
CA SER A 8 -1.78 -0.15 -4.52
C SER A 8 -2.91 0.77 -4.08
N ALA A 9 -3.54 0.43 -2.96
CA ALA A 9 -4.69 1.13 -2.45
C ALA A 9 -4.63 1.28 -0.92
N LEU A 10 -5.25 2.35 -0.42
CA LEU A 10 -5.67 2.49 0.97
C LEU A 10 -7.13 2.02 1.08
N GLU A 11 -7.41 1.13 2.02
CA GLU A 11 -8.75 0.64 2.35
C GLU A 11 -9.06 1.06 3.80
N VAL A 12 -10.19 1.72 4.04
CA VAL A 12 -10.61 2.13 5.40
C VAL A 12 -11.92 1.45 5.76
N ASP A 13 -11.94 0.75 6.89
CA ASP A 13 -13.03 -0.17 7.24
C ASP A 13 -14.36 0.59 7.49
N ALA A 14 -14.32 1.70 8.22
CA ALA A 14 -15.48 2.57 8.45
C ALA A 14 -16.07 3.17 7.16
N LEU A 15 -15.30 3.21 6.07
CA LEU A 15 -15.73 3.71 4.76
C LEU A 15 -16.04 2.57 3.78
N GLY A 16 -16.23 1.34 4.26
CA GLY A 16 -16.52 0.18 3.41
C GLY A 16 -15.38 -0.13 2.44
N GLY A 17 -14.14 0.16 2.81
CA GLY A 17 -12.95 -0.05 1.97
C GLY A 17 -12.59 1.13 1.07
N ALA A 18 -13.33 2.24 1.09
CA ALA A 18 -12.90 3.45 0.39
C ALA A 18 -11.64 4.05 1.05
N PRO A 19 -10.73 4.71 0.31
CA PRO A 19 -10.82 5.03 -1.12
C PRO A 19 -10.57 3.85 -2.08
N GLY A 20 -9.97 2.75 -1.64
CA GLY A 20 -9.75 1.55 -2.43
C GLY A 20 -8.97 1.83 -3.72
N VAL A 21 -9.38 1.21 -4.83
CA VAL A 21 -8.78 1.43 -6.16
C VAL A 21 -8.80 2.89 -6.64
N GLN A 22 -9.64 3.74 -6.03
CA GLN A 22 -9.67 5.17 -6.31
C GLN A 22 -8.70 5.97 -5.43
N SER A 23 -7.80 5.33 -4.69
CA SER A 23 -6.83 5.97 -3.79
C SER A 23 -6.10 7.16 -4.40
N ALA A 24 -5.59 7.02 -5.62
CA ALA A 24 -4.89 8.10 -6.32
C ALA A 24 -5.82 9.25 -6.75
N ARG A 25 -7.12 8.96 -6.96
CA ARG A 25 -8.13 9.86 -7.54
C ARG A 25 -9.26 10.18 -6.57
N TYR A 26 -9.03 10.05 -5.26
CA TYR A 26 -10.12 10.03 -4.29
C TYR A 26 -10.88 11.36 -4.24
N ALA A 27 -10.18 12.48 -4.35
CA ALA A 27 -10.76 13.82 -4.50
C ALA A 27 -11.22 14.16 -5.94
N GLY A 28 -11.33 13.17 -6.83
CA GLY A 28 -11.86 13.33 -8.17
C GLY A 28 -10.94 14.20 -9.06
N PRO A 29 -11.48 15.15 -9.84
CA PRO A 29 -10.70 16.02 -10.71
C PRO A 29 -9.62 16.84 -9.98
N GLU A 30 -9.80 17.11 -8.69
CA GLU A 30 -8.87 17.87 -7.85
C GLU A 30 -7.88 16.98 -7.08
N ALA A 31 -7.74 15.72 -7.49
CA ALA A 31 -6.92 14.75 -6.78
C ALA A 31 -5.43 15.11 -6.81
N ILE A 32 -4.98 15.61 -5.65
CA ILE A 32 -3.58 15.72 -5.23
C ILE A 32 -3.48 15.18 -3.79
N PRO A 33 -2.30 14.80 -3.29
CA PRO A 33 -2.16 14.16 -1.98
C PRO A 33 -2.87 14.90 -0.84
N VAL A 34 -2.71 16.22 -0.78
CA VAL A 34 -3.35 17.06 0.26
C VAL A 34 -4.88 17.06 0.16
N ASN A 35 -5.45 17.10 -1.04
CA ASN A 35 -6.90 17.09 -1.25
C ASN A 35 -7.50 15.71 -0.95
N ASN A 36 -6.78 14.64 -1.33
CA ASN A 36 -7.15 13.27 -1.01
C ASN A 36 -7.18 13.04 0.50
N ILE A 37 -6.14 13.49 1.22
CA ILE A 37 -6.11 13.43 2.70
C ILE A 37 -7.24 14.25 3.29
N ARG A 38 -7.46 15.49 2.84
CA ARG A 38 -8.54 16.34 3.37
C ARG A 38 -9.90 15.67 3.22
N LYS A 39 -10.20 15.10 2.05
CA LYS A 39 -11.44 14.36 1.81
C LYS A 39 -11.56 13.13 2.71
N LEU A 40 -10.46 12.39 2.90
CA LEU A 40 -10.44 11.22 3.77
C LEU A 40 -10.74 11.58 5.23
N LEU A 41 -10.06 12.60 5.75
CA LEU A 41 -10.27 13.04 7.14
C LEU A 41 -11.69 13.57 7.35
N ALA A 42 -12.23 14.33 6.39
CA ALA A 42 -13.62 14.79 6.44
C ALA A 42 -14.64 13.64 6.39
N ALA A 43 -14.38 12.60 5.58
CA ALA A 43 -15.25 11.42 5.50
C ALA A 43 -15.25 10.59 6.79
N LEU A 44 -14.21 10.74 7.62
CA LEU A 44 -14.08 10.08 8.90
C LEU A 44 -14.39 11.01 10.09
N ASP A 45 -14.99 12.18 9.84
CA ASP A 45 -15.44 13.04 10.92
C ASP A 45 -16.53 12.34 11.75
N GLY A 46 -16.45 12.49 13.08
CA GLY A 46 -17.32 11.76 14.01
C GLY A 46 -17.07 10.25 14.15
N VAL A 47 -16.13 9.65 13.41
CA VAL A 47 -15.74 8.25 13.61
C VAL A 47 -14.78 8.13 14.81
N GLU A 48 -15.16 7.27 15.77
CA GLU A 48 -14.37 6.95 16.97
C GLU A 48 -13.02 6.33 16.62
N ASP A 49 -11.97 6.61 17.40
CA ASP A 49 -10.59 6.20 17.06
C ASP A 49 -10.44 4.68 16.84
N ARG A 50 -11.17 3.87 17.61
CA ARG A 50 -11.17 2.41 17.49
C ARG A 50 -11.75 1.88 16.17
N ASP A 51 -12.58 2.68 15.50
CA ASP A 51 -13.31 2.30 14.28
C ASP A 51 -12.61 2.86 13.01
N ARG A 52 -11.47 3.54 13.17
CA ARG A 52 -10.67 4.14 12.06
C ARG A 52 -9.64 3.17 11.47
N THR A 53 -9.86 1.86 11.61
CA THR A 53 -8.95 0.84 11.10
C THR A 53 -8.84 0.94 9.58
N ALA A 54 -7.63 0.74 9.09
CA ALA A 54 -7.31 0.85 7.68
C ALA A 54 -6.14 -0.04 7.32
N ARG A 55 -5.99 -0.31 6.03
CA ARG A 55 -4.83 -1.03 5.51
C ARG A 55 -4.38 -0.46 4.19
N PHE A 56 -3.07 -0.46 4.00
CA PHE A 56 -2.53 -0.36 2.66
C PHE A 56 -2.37 -1.77 2.08
N ARG A 57 -2.84 -1.96 0.85
CA ARG A 57 -2.67 -3.17 0.06
C ARG A 57 -1.83 -2.86 -1.19
N CYS A 58 -0.91 -3.76 -1.52
CA CYS A 58 -0.23 -3.81 -2.81
C CYS A 58 -0.44 -5.20 -3.41
N VAL A 59 -0.85 -5.23 -4.67
CA VAL A 59 -0.90 -6.45 -5.47
C VAL A 59 0.05 -6.28 -6.65
N LEU A 60 1.03 -7.18 -6.74
CA LEU A 60 1.91 -7.29 -7.89
C LEU A 60 1.37 -8.37 -8.82
N ALA A 61 1.32 -8.09 -10.12
CA ALA A 61 0.98 -9.07 -11.16
C ALA A 61 2.20 -9.33 -12.05
N LEU A 62 2.67 -10.58 -12.08
CA LEU A 62 3.77 -11.04 -12.92
C LEU A 62 3.22 -11.82 -14.13
N ALA A 63 3.30 -11.23 -15.31
CA ALA A 63 2.99 -11.90 -16.56
C ALA A 63 4.27 -12.49 -17.18
N LEU A 64 4.23 -13.78 -17.52
CA LEU A 64 5.33 -14.50 -18.15
C LEU A 64 4.96 -14.89 -19.59
N PRO A 65 5.87 -14.77 -20.58
CA PRO A 65 5.58 -15.19 -21.95
C PRO A 65 5.16 -16.66 -22.02
N GLY A 66 4.04 -16.94 -22.68
CA GLY A 66 3.50 -18.29 -22.84
C GLY A 66 2.74 -18.84 -21.63
N VAL A 67 2.63 -18.08 -20.53
CA VAL A 67 1.75 -18.41 -19.40
C VAL A 67 0.43 -17.65 -19.57
N PRO A 68 -0.73 -18.32 -19.66
CA PRO A 68 -2.01 -17.67 -19.94
C PRO A 68 -2.44 -16.67 -18.87
N GLU A 69 -2.19 -16.98 -17.60
CA GLU A 69 -2.62 -16.17 -16.45
C GLU A 69 -1.42 -15.59 -15.70
N PRO A 70 -1.47 -14.33 -15.25
CA PRO A 70 -0.42 -13.75 -14.42
C PRO A 70 -0.40 -14.37 -13.02
N GLU A 71 0.79 -14.42 -12.41
CA GLU A 71 0.95 -14.76 -11.00
C GLU A 71 0.78 -13.50 -10.13
N TYR A 72 0.03 -13.60 -9.04
CA TYR A 72 -0.24 -12.47 -8.14
C TYR A 72 0.50 -12.60 -6.81
N PHE A 73 1.02 -11.49 -6.31
CA PHE A 73 1.69 -11.40 -5.01
C PHE A 73 1.15 -10.23 -4.22
N GLU A 74 0.71 -10.50 -3.00
CA GLU A 74 0.09 -9.50 -2.15
C GLU A 74 0.99 -9.11 -0.98
N GLY A 75 0.91 -7.84 -0.60
CA GLY A 75 1.39 -7.33 0.67
C GLY A 75 0.39 -6.38 1.28
N VAL A 76 0.16 -6.55 2.58
CA VAL A 76 -0.77 -5.72 3.36
C VAL A 76 -0.05 -5.16 4.58
N VAL A 77 -0.31 -3.90 4.90
CA VAL A 77 0.08 -3.28 6.17
C VAL A 77 -1.18 -2.76 6.83
N GLU A 78 -1.43 -3.24 8.05
CA GLU A 78 -2.53 -2.80 8.90
C GLU A 78 -2.14 -1.53 9.66
N GLY A 79 -3.14 -0.69 9.90
CA GLY A 79 -2.98 0.61 10.52
C GLY A 79 -4.29 1.25 10.93
N ILE A 80 -4.18 2.51 11.33
CA ILE A 80 -5.30 3.36 11.75
C ILE A 80 -5.13 4.73 11.07
N ILE A 81 -6.23 5.35 10.66
CA ILE A 81 -6.19 6.72 10.14
C ILE A 81 -6.11 7.72 11.29
N ALA A 82 -5.04 8.51 11.33
CA ALA A 82 -4.88 9.62 12.28
C ALA A 82 -5.97 10.69 12.09
N ARG A 83 -6.10 11.58 13.08
CA ARG A 83 -6.99 12.75 12.98
C ARG A 83 -6.36 13.89 12.17
N GLU A 84 -5.04 13.98 12.18
CA GLU A 84 -4.27 15.04 11.53
C GLU A 84 -3.01 14.46 10.89
N PRO A 85 -2.46 15.10 9.83
CA PRO A 85 -1.20 14.69 9.23
C PRO A 85 -0.01 14.85 10.19
N VAL A 86 0.83 13.83 10.31
CA VAL A 86 2.10 13.86 11.04
C VAL A 86 3.22 13.33 10.15
N GLY A 87 4.42 13.90 10.27
CA GLY A 87 5.58 13.52 9.45
C GLY A 87 5.64 14.24 8.09
N GLY A 88 6.82 14.24 7.49
CA GLY A 88 7.11 14.93 6.21
C GLY A 88 7.68 14.03 5.11
N GLY A 89 7.87 12.75 5.39
CA GLY A 89 8.36 11.77 4.42
C GLY A 89 7.25 11.10 3.62
N GLY A 90 7.64 10.26 2.67
CA GLY A 90 6.70 9.41 1.95
C GLY A 90 5.85 10.16 0.91
N PHE A 91 4.66 9.62 0.64
CA PHE A 91 3.73 10.15 -0.36
C PHE A 91 2.28 9.71 -0.11
N GLY A 92 1.33 10.32 -0.82
CA GLY A 92 -0.07 9.91 -0.74
C GLY A 92 -0.64 10.10 0.66
N TYR A 93 -1.20 9.04 1.25
CA TYR A 93 -1.82 9.06 2.59
C TYR A 93 -0.85 8.75 3.73
N ASP A 94 0.45 8.63 3.45
CA ASP A 94 1.45 8.29 4.47
C ASP A 94 1.38 9.17 5.74
N PRO A 95 1.13 10.50 5.66
CA PRO A 95 1.06 11.35 6.85
C PRO A 95 -0.13 11.07 7.77
N VAL A 96 -1.16 10.36 7.31
CA VAL A 96 -2.35 10.06 8.11
C VAL A 96 -2.51 8.56 8.38
N PHE A 97 -1.61 7.72 7.88
CA PHE A 97 -1.68 6.28 8.07
C PHE A 97 -0.71 5.85 9.19
N VAL A 98 -1.22 5.61 10.38
CA VAL A 98 -0.45 5.10 11.52
C VAL A 98 -0.28 3.59 11.37
N VAL A 99 0.96 3.13 11.28
CA VAL A 99 1.29 1.72 11.16
C VAL A 99 1.19 1.06 12.53
N THR A 100 0.29 0.09 12.70
CA THR A 100 0.02 -0.54 14.01
C THR A 100 1.27 -1.17 14.63
N GLU A 101 2.16 -1.71 13.81
CA GLU A 101 3.39 -2.39 14.26
C GLU A 101 4.42 -1.47 14.94
N VAL A 102 4.36 -0.17 14.67
CA VAL A 102 5.37 0.80 15.16
C VAL A 102 4.76 2.06 15.78
N GLY A 103 3.44 2.23 15.74
CA GLY A 103 2.73 3.34 16.38
C GLY A 103 3.03 4.73 15.81
N ARG A 104 3.61 4.80 14.61
CA ARG A 104 3.95 6.05 13.92
C ARG A 104 3.30 6.09 12.55
N THR A 105 3.08 7.28 12.02
CA THR A 105 2.63 7.43 10.63
C THR A 105 3.68 6.88 9.66
N MET A 106 3.24 6.43 8.49
CA MET A 106 4.15 5.99 7.43
C MET A 106 5.10 7.13 6.98
N ALA A 107 4.68 8.39 7.11
CA ALA A 107 5.49 9.56 6.78
C ALA A 107 6.59 9.89 7.80
N GLU A 108 6.50 9.35 9.01
CA GLU A 108 7.56 9.44 10.03
C GLU A 108 8.62 8.34 9.86
N LEU A 109 8.35 7.32 9.06
CA LEU A 109 9.32 6.25 8.81
C LEU A 109 10.44 6.73 7.89
N THR A 110 11.67 6.34 8.22
CA THR A 110 12.79 6.45 7.29
C THR A 110 12.55 5.58 6.06
N SER A 111 13.21 5.91 4.94
CA SER A 111 13.16 5.08 3.72
C SER A 111 13.57 3.62 3.98
N SER A 112 14.50 3.39 4.91
CA SER A 112 14.96 2.05 5.31
C SER A 112 13.89 1.26 6.07
N GLU A 113 13.16 1.91 6.97
CA GLU A 113 12.04 1.28 7.68
C GLU A 113 10.88 1.00 6.72
N LYS A 114 10.51 1.98 5.88
CA LYS A 114 9.46 1.82 4.88
C LYS A 114 9.78 0.71 3.88
N GLY A 115 11.04 0.58 3.48
CA GLY A 115 11.54 -0.50 2.62
C GLY A 115 11.46 -1.91 3.23
N ARG A 116 11.19 -2.01 4.54
CA ARG A 116 11.00 -3.29 5.26
C ARG A 116 9.54 -3.53 5.63
N LEU A 117 8.83 -2.48 6.05
CA LEU A 117 7.51 -2.61 6.66
C LEU A 117 6.36 -2.45 5.66
N SER A 118 6.52 -1.67 4.59
CA SER A 118 5.41 -1.28 3.71
C SER A 118 4.74 -2.47 2.98
N HIS A 119 3.50 -2.25 2.56
CA HIS A 119 2.70 -3.18 1.76
C HIS A 119 3.45 -3.59 0.48
N ARG A 120 4.10 -2.65 -0.21
CA ARG A 120 4.96 -2.94 -1.36
C ARG A 120 6.18 -3.78 -0.98
N ALA A 121 6.84 -3.50 0.14
CA ALA A 121 7.96 -4.32 0.60
C ALA A 121 7.55 -5.77 0.85
N ARG A 122 6.36 -5.98 1.43
CA ARG A 122 5.78 -7.31 1.67
C ARG A 122 5.44 -8.04 0.37
N ALA A 123 4.78 -7.36 -0.57
CA ALA A 123 4.46 -7.92 -1.88
C ALA A 123 5.73 -8.31 -2.66
N LEU A 124 6.74 -7.43 -2.66
CA LEU A 124 8.05 -7.70 -3.25
C LEU A 124 8.77 -8.85 -2.55
N ALA A 125 8.64 -9.01 -1.23
CA ALA A 125 9.21 -10.13 -0.50
C ALA A 125 8.55 -11.46 -0.92
N ALA A 126 7.22 -11.47 -1.11
CA ALA A 126 6.49 -12.61 -1.62
C ALA A 126 6.93 -12.98 -3.05
N LEU A 127 7.01 -11.99 -3.95
CA LEU A 127 7.55 -12.19 -5.30
C LEU A 127 8.99 -12.72 -5.27
N ARG A 128 9.88 -12.11 -4.48
CA ARG A 128 11.29 -12.56 -4.34
C ARG A 128 11.38 -14.01 -3.88
N ARG A 129 10.52 -14.44 -2.95
CA ARG A 129 10.48 -15.85 -2.50
C ARG A 129 10.11 -16.80 -3.65
N ARG A 130 9.20 -16.40 -4.53
CA ARG A 130 8.83 -17.17 -5.74
C ARG A 130 9.92 -17.18 -6.82
N LEU A 131 10.72 -16.13 -6.90
CA LEU A 131 11.81 -16.02 -7.88
C LEU A 131 13.12 -16.68 -7.40
N ARG A 132 13.38 -16.80 -6.10
CA ARG A 132 14.58 -17.48 -5.55
C ARG A 132 14.78 -18.92 -6.07
N PRO A 133 13.74 -19.76 -6.24
CA PRO A 133 13.87 -21.07 -6.90
C PRO A 133 14.32 -21.01 -8.37
N LEU A 134 14.21 -19.87 -9.08
CA LEU A 134 14.53 -19.77 -10.51
C LEU A 134 16.03 -19.63 -10.81
N ASN A 135 16.86 -19.33 -9.81
CA ASN A 135 18.32 -19.19 -9.97
C ASN A 135 19.09 -20.51 -9.75
N ALA A 136 18.43 -21.58 -9.27
CA ALA A 136 19.07 -22.87 -9.02
C ALA A 136 19.09 -23.81 -10.25
N GLY A 137 18.55 -23.39 -11.41
CA GLY A 137 18.39 -24.24 -12.59
C GLY A 137 18.76 -23.60 -13.94
N ARG A 138 19.43 -22.44 -13.96
CA ARG A 138 19.91 -21.77 -15.19
C ARG A 138 21.43 -21.80 -15.37
N ALA A 139 22.12 -22.73 -14.73
CA ALA A 139 23.31 -23.30 -15.36
C ALA A 139 22.82 -24.23 -16.47
N ARG A 140 22.64 -23.71 -17.68
CA ARG A 140 22.60 -24.56 -18.87
C ARG A 140 24.05 -24.77 -19.35
N PRO A 141 24.39 -25.97 -19.83
CA PRO A 141 25.73 -26.35 -20.28
C PRO A 141 26.22 -25.50 -21.46
#